data_AF-A0A924IWY5-F1
#
_entry.id   AF-A0A924IWY5-F1
#
_cell.length_a   1.000
_cell.length_b   1.000
_cell.length_c   1.000
_cell.angle_alpha   90.00
_cell.angle_beta   90.00
_cell.angle_gamma   90.00
#
_symmetry.space_group_name_H-M   'P 1'
#
loop_
_entity.id
_entity.type
_entity.pdbx_description
1 polymer ?
#
loop_
_entity_poly.entity_id
_entity_poly.type
_entity_poly.pdbx_seq_one_letter_code
_entity_poly.pdbx_strand_id
1 'polypeptide(L)'
;MFSEEHLYSIALRRTNLIGDINFQKLVEAVGSAKEVWEISKSGLKEITGIGSKISKEIGKAEHLLFAENELKFCEKNNIQICLRLQNQLPNLLNECEDAPAILYKKGNFNEDKKKISIVGTRNITTYGRIFIEELTEALKMQNCITISGLALGA
;
A
#
# COMPACT_ATOMS: atom_id res chain seq x y z
N MET A 1 -2.20 17.34 -5.62
CA MET A 1 -1.24 17.83 -4.63
C MET A 1 -1.38 16.96 -3.39
N PHE A 2 -0.27 16.42 -2.87
CA PHE A 2 -0.32 15.57 -1.68
C PHE A 2 -0.63 16.41 -0.44
N SER A 3 -1.40 15.85 0.49
CA SER A 3 -1.75 16.49 1.77
C SER A 3 -0.69 16.19 2.85
N GLU A 4 -0.77 16.89 3.98
CA GLU A 4 0.02 16.56 5.17
C GLU A 4 -0.19 15.11 5.62
N GLU A 5 -1.40 14.58 5.46
CA GLU A 5 -1.70 13.20 5.81
C GLU A 5 -0.85 12.20 5.01
N HIS A 6 -0.53 12.51 3.75
CA HIS A 6 0.39 11.68 2.97
C HIS A 6 1.80 11.73 3.54
N LEU A 7 2.29 12.93 3.90
CA LEU A 7 3.61 13.11 4.49
C LEU A 7 3.77 12.29 5.77
N TYR A 8 2.84 12.45 6.71
CA TYR A 8 2.89 11.75 7.99
C TYR A 8 2.60 10.26 7.85
N SER A 9 1.74 9.84 6.92
CA SER A 9 1.53 8.42 6.65
C SER A 9 2.81 7.74 6.17
N ILE A 10 3.52 8.33 5.21
CA ILE A 10 4.77 7.76 4.69
C ILE A 10 5.84 7.74 5.79
N ALA A 11 5.97 8.82 6.57
CA ALA A 11 6.92 8.88 7.67
C ALA A 11 6.62 7.83 8.76
N LEU A 12 5.35 7.69 9.12
CA LEU A 12 4.90 6.71 10.10
C LEU A 12 5.14 5.28 9.61
N ARG A 13 4.77 4.96 8.36
CA ARG A 13 4.98 3.62 7.79
C ARG A 13 6.46 3.28 7.58
N ARG A 14 7.31 4.29 7.38
CA ARG A 14 8.78 4.14 7.30
C ARG A 14 9.44 3.86 8.65
N THR A 15 8.79 4.24 9.74
CA THR A 15 9.32 4.08 11.09
C THR A 15 9.59 2.60 11.40
N ASN A 16 10.74 2.32 12.02
CA ASN A 16 11.12 0.96 12.36
C ASN A 16 10.05 0.29 13.23
N LEU A 17 9.78 -1.00 12.96
CA LEU A 17 8.79 -1.82 13.66
C LEU A 17 7.31 -1.42 13.42
N ILE A 18 7.05 -0.47 12.53
CA ILE A 18 5.69 -0.10 12.09
C ILE A 18 5.42 -0.75 10.74
N GLY A 19 4.89 -1.98 10.78
CA GLY A 19 4.25 -2.62 9.63
C GLY A 19 2.82 -2.14 9.43
N ASP A 20 2.13 -2.65 8.41
CA ASP A 20 0.77 -2.22 8.04
C ASP A 20 -0.25 -2.44 9.17
N ILE A 21 -0.12 -3.55 9.91
CA ILE A 21 -0.98 -3.85 11.07
C ILE A 21 -0.78 -2.83 12.20
N ASN A 22 0.47 -2.52 12.56
CA ASN A 22 0.75 -1.55 13.64
C ASN A 22 0.40 -0.13 13.21
N PHE A 23 0.60 0.20 11.92
CA PHE A 23 0.15 1.46 11.36
C PHE A 23 -1.37 1.61 11.55
N GLN A 24 -2.14 0.60 11.14
CA GLN A 24 -3.59 0.63 11.21
C GLN A 24 -4.08 0.80 12.66
N LYS A 25 -3.52 0.05 13.61
CA LYS A 25 -3.85 0.20 15.04
C LYS A 25 -3.59 1.60 15.58
N LEU A 26 -2.49 2.22 15.17
CA LEU A 26 -2.13 3.57 15.61
C LEU A 26 -3.13 4.60 15.07
N VAL A 27 -3.42 4.56 13.76
CA VAL A 27 -4.33 5.54 13.15
C VAL A 27 -5.78 5.32 13.54
N GLU A 28 -6.22 4.07 13.81
CA GLU A 28 -7.56 3.79 14.34
C GLU A 28 -7.74 4.27 15.78
N ALA A 29 -6.69 4.16 16.61
CA ALA A 29 -6.74 4.59 18.00
C ALA A 29 -6.69 6.12 18.15
N VAL A 30 -5.97 6.81 17.25
CA VAL A 30 -5.70 8.25 17.39
C VAL A 30 -6.54 9.09 16.42
N GLY A 31 -6.73 8.64 15.19
CA GLY A 31 -7.53 9.32 14.15
C GLY A 31 -6.77 9.55 12.84
N SER A 32 -5.50 9.97 12.91
CA SER A 32 -4.69 10.29 11.74
C SER A 32 -3.20 9.97 11.95
N ALA A 33 -2.45 9.80 10.86
CA ALA A 33 -1.00 9.60 10.93
C ALA A 33 -0.29 10.85 11.46
N LYS A 34 -0.82 12.05 11.18
CA LYS A 34 -0.31 13.31 11.73
C LYS A 34 -0.43 13.35 13.25
N GLU A 35 -1.60 13.06 13.79
CA GLU A 35 -1.81 13.07 15.25
C GLU A 35 -0.99 11.98 15.93
N VAL A 36 -0.84 10.79 15.32
CA VAL A 36 0.08 9.75 15.81
C VAL A 36 1.53 10.26 15.88
N TRP A 37 1.93 11.11 14.93
CA TRP A 37 3.26 11.69 14.90
C TRP A 37 3.48 12.75 16.01
N GLU A 38 2.43 13.51 16.32
CA GLU A 38 2.47 14.62 17.29
C GLU A 38 2.18 14.17 18.74
N ILE A 39 1.55 13.00 18.93
CA ILE A 39 1.18 12.51 20.26
C ILE A 39 2.40 12.19 21.13
N SER A 40 2.26 12.43 22.44
CA SER A 40 3.32 12.16 23.40
C SER A 40 3.71 10.68 23.47
N LYS A 41 4.98 10.41 23.79
CA LYS A 41 5.49 9.03 23.97
C LYS A 41 4.76 8.24 25.05
N SER A 42 4.15 8.90 26.03
CA SER A 42 3.28 8.27 27.03
C SER A 42 1.96 7.84 26.41
N GLY A 43 1.30 8.72 25.64
CA GLY A 43 0.05 8.39 24.95
C GLY A 43 0.20 7.22 23.97
N LEU A 44 1.32 7.15 23.24
CA LEU A 44 1.60 6.01 22.35
C LEU A 44 1.65 4.65 23.08
N LYS A 45 2.06 4.61 24.36
CA LYS A 45 2.18 3.36 25.12
C LYS A 45 0.84 2.86 25.66
N GLU A 46 -0.17 3.71 25.70
CA GLU A 46 -1.53 3.32 26.10
C GLU A 46 -2.22 2.53 24.99
N ILE A 47 -1.74 2.65 23.75
CA ILE A 47 -2.24 1.89 22.61
C ILE A 47 -1.77 0.44 22.71
N THR A 48 -2.73 -0.48 22.75
CA THR A 48 -2.47 -1.92 22.91
C THR A 48 -1.53 -2.45 21.82
N GLY A 49 -0.44 -3.11 22.23
CA GLY A 49 0.56 -3.67 21.32
C GLY A 49 1.66 -2.69 20.90
N ILE A 50 1.58 -1.42 21.30
CA ILE A 50 2.61 -0.41 21.04
C ILE A 50 3.55 -0.31 22.24
N GLY A 51 4.69 -0.97 22.13
CA GLY A 51 5.71 -0.98 23.17
C GLY A 51 6.63 0.25 23.16
N SER A 52 7.41 0.41 24.22
CA SER A 52 8.38 1.51 24.39
C SER A 52 9.43 1.62 23.28
N LYS A 53 9.70 0.53 22.55
CA LYS A 53 10.59 0.53 21.38
C LYS A 53 9.95 1.32 20.23
N ILE A 54 8.69 1.03 19.88
CA ILE A 54 7.98 1.70 18.78
C ILE A 54 7.80 3.19 19.11
N SER A 55 7.36 3.53 20.32
CA SER A 55 7.15 4.92 20.73
C SER A 55 8.42 5.78 20.74
N LYS A 56 9.61 5.17 20.79
CA LYS A 56 10.89 5.89 20.69
C LYS A 56 11.31 6.17 19.25
N GLU A 57 10.84 5.37 18.30
CA GLU A 57 11.16 5.49 16.88
C GLU A 57 10.26 6.52 16.18
N ILE A 58 9.00 6.65 16.62
CA ILE A 58 8.06 7.67 16.13
C ILE A 58 8.58 9.08 16.50
N GLY A 59 8.48 10.02 15.56
CA GLY A 59 8.90 11.41 15.76
C GLY A 59 10.33 11.72 15.31
N LYS A 60 11.08 10.74 14.78
CA LYS A 60 12.43 10.99 14.24
C LYS A 60 12.36 11.78 12.92
N ALA A 61 13.09 12.89 12.85
CA ALA A 61 13.11 13.79 11.71
C ALA A 61 13.55 13.11 10.39
N GLU A 62 14.37 12.06 10.47
CA GLU A 62 14.84 11.31 9.30
C GLU A 62 13.69 10.66 8.50
N HIS A 63 12.61 10.23 9.15
CA HIS A 63 11.46 9.62 8.47
C HIS A 63 10.59 10.67 7.77
N LEU A 64 10.48 11.88 8.33
CA LEU A 64 9.83 13.01 7.67
C LEU A 64 10.61 13.45 6.44
N LEU A 65 11.94 13.59 6.56
CA LEU A 65 12.79 13.92 5.43
C LEU A 65 12.70 12.87 4.31
N PHE A 66 12.64 11.59 4.67
CA PHE A 66 12.37 10.52 3.71
C PHE A 66 11.02 10.71 3.02
N ALA A 67 9.95 10.96 3.79
CA ALA A 67 8.61 11.16 3.25
C ALA A 67 8.54 12.36 2.30
N GLU A 68 9.17 13.49 2.62
CA GLU A 68 9.24 14.65 1.73
C GLU A 68 9.88 14.32 0.38
N ASN A 69 10.97 13.55 0.39
CA ASN A 69 11.65 13.12 -0.82
C ASN A 69 10.79 12.14 -1.63
N GLU A 70 10.09 11.23 -0.95
CA GLU A 70 9.16 10.29 -1.57
C GLU A 70 7.99 11.00 -2.25
N LEU A 71 7.41 12.02 -1.61
CA LEU A 71 6.35 12.84 -2.19
C LEU A 71 6.83 13.56 -3.45
N LYS A 72 8.01 14.19 -3.40
CA LYS A 72 8.62 14.85 -4.58
C LYS A 72 8.87 13.86 -5.71
N PHE A 73 9.35 12.66 -5.39
CA PHE A 73 9.54 11.59 -6.37
C PHE A 73 8.22 11.17 -7.00
N CYS A 74 7.18 10.95 -6.20
CA CYS A 74 5.87 10.53 -6.67
C CYS A 74 5.23 11.60 -7.56
N GLU A 75 5.32 12.87 -7.17
CA GLU A 75 4.82 14.00 -7.94
C GLU A 75 5.53 14.10 -9.30
N LYS A 76 6.86 14.07 -9.30
CA LYS A 76 7.67 14.11 -10.53
C LYS A 76 7.35 12.96 -11.50
N ASN A 77 6.99 11.79 -10.97
CA ASN A 77 6.79 10.57 -11.76
C ASN A 77 5.31 10.24 -12.04
N ASN A 78 4.38 11.12 -11.67
CA ASN A 78 2.94 10.91 -11.76
C ASN A 78 2.48 9.61 -11.08
N ILE A 79 2.98 9.37 -9.86
CA ILE A 79 2.60 8.24 -9.01
C ILE A 79 1.54 8.74 -8.03
N GLN A 80 0.39 8.07 -8.01
CA GLN A 80 -0.65 8.29 -7.03
C GLN A 80 -0.32 7.54 -5.74
N ILE A 81 -0.66 8.12 -4.60
CA ILE A 81 -0.49 7.51 -3.29
C ILE A 81 -1.90 7.36 -2.71
N CYS A 82 -2.30 6.12 -2.45
CA CYS A 82 -3.60 5.77 -1.89
C CYS A 82 -3.42 5.37 -0.43
N LEU A 83 -4.14 6.04 0.48
CA LEU A 83 -4.09 5.78 1.91
C LEU A 83 -5.27 4.92 2.36
N ARG A 84 -4.98 3.86 3.14
CA ARG A 84 -6.00 2.97 3.72
C ARG A 84 -6.93 3.69 4.66
N LEU A 85 -6.38 4.53 5.53
CA LEU A 85 -7.14 5.33 6.48
C LEU A 85 -8.15 6.29 5.81
N GLN A 86 -7.96 6.59 4.52
CA GLN A 86 -8.86 7.43 3.72
C GLN A 86 -9.75 6.62 2.76
N ASN A 87 -9.79 5.29 2.88
CA ASN A 87 -10.55 4.39 2.00
C ASN A 87 -10.21 4.55 0.50
N GLN A 88 -8.94 4.77 0.18
CA GLN A 88 -8.49 5.02 -1.20
C GLN A 88 -7.96 3.76 -1.91
N LEU A 89 -7.90 2.62 -1.23
CA LEU A 89 -7.49 1.35 -1.85
C LEU A 89 -8.61 0.80 -2.74
N PRO A 90 -8.26 -0.04 -3.74
CA PRO A 90 -9.23 -0.89 -4.41
C PRO A 90 -10.06 -1.68 -3.39
N ASN A 91 -11.37 -1.79 -3.62
CA ASN A 91 -12.32 -2.33 -2.64
C ASN A 91 -11.91 -3.72 -2.14
N LEU A 92 -11.62 -4.64 -3.07
CA LEU A 92 -11.21 -6.00 -2.74
C LEU A 92 -9.89 -6.08 -1.96
N LEU A 93 -8.97 -5.13 -2.21
CA LEU A 93 -7.72 -5.08 -1.46
C LEU A 93 -7.96 -4.54 -0.05
N ASN A 94 -8.89 -3.59 0.12
CA ASN A 94 -9.21 -3.02 1.43
C ASN A 94 -9.91 -4.02 2.37
N GLU A 95 -10.56 -5.05 1.81
CA GLU A 95 -11.16 -6.16 2.57
C GLU A 95 -10.12 -7.11 3.18
N CYS A 96 -8.87 -7.09 2.71
CA CYS A 96 -7.79 -7.89 3.30
C CYS A 96 -7.43 -7.36 4.69
N GLU A 97 -7.34 -8.25 5.67
CA GLU A 97 -6.96 -7.87 7.04
C GLU A 97 -5.57 -7.22 7.07
N ASP A 98 -4.64 -7.77 6.29
CA ASP A 98 -3.26 -7.31 6.09
C ASP A 98 -3.10 -6.31 4.94
N ALA A 99 -4.18 -5.67 4.47
CA ALA A 99 -4.11 -4.67 3.41
C ALA A 99 -3.08 -3.57 3.74
N PRO A 100 -2.31 -3.11 2.74
CA PRO A 100 -1.23 -2.16 2.99
C PRO A 100 -1.79 -0.83 3.49
N ALA A 101 -1.07 -0.18 4.39
CA ALA A 101 -1.42 1.16 4.85
C ALA A 101 -1.38 2.19 3.72
N ILE A 102 -0.43 2.00 2.79
CA ILE A 102 -0.15 2.90 1.67
C ILE A 102 0.04 2.06 0.41
N LEU A 103 -0.71 2.38 -0.64
CA LEU A 103 -0.56 1.80 -1.98
C LEU A 103 -0.08 2.86 -2.96
N TYR A 104 1.08 2.63 -3.59
CA TYR A 104 1.58 3.47 -4.68
C TYR A 104 1.07 2.94 -6.02
N LYS A 105 0.45 3.80 -6.81
CA LYS A 105 -0.21 3.45 -8.07
C LYS A 105 0.29 4.30 -9.21
N LYS A 106 0.61 3.67 -10.34
CA LYS A 106 0.95 4.35 -11.60
C LYS A 106 0.10 3.80 -12.74
N GLY A 107 -0.52 4.70 -13.50
CA GLY A 107 -1.46 4.34 -14.57
C GLY A 107 -2.90 4.19 -14.09
N ASN A 108 -3.73 3.59 -14.93
CA ASN A 108 -5.17 3.53 -14.73
C ASN A 108 -5.60 2.15 -14.21
N PHE A 109 -6.48 2.15 -13.21
CA PHE A 109 -7.12 0.95 -12.67
C PHE A 109 -8.62 1.21 -12.64
N ASN A 110 -9.39 0.37 -13.33
CA ASN A 110 -10.84 0.49 -13.42
C ASN A 110 -11.48 -0.47 -12.40
N GLU A 111 -12.12 0.10 -11.39
CA GLU A 111 -12.75 -0.64 -10.29
C GLU A 111 -14.00 -1.42 -10.74
N ASP A 112 -14.68 -0.98 -11.80
CA ASP A 112 -15.94 -1.58 -12.28
C ASP A 112 -15.71 -2.88 -13.05
N LYS A 113 -14.49 -3.13 -13.50
CA LYS A 113 -14.13 -4.36 -14.22
C LYS A 113 -13.92 -5.51 -13.25
N LYS A 114 -14.33 -6.72 -13.65
CA LYS A 114 -14.04 -7.95 -12.90
C LYS A 114 -12.54 -8.19 -12.86
N LYS A 115 -11.99 -8.55 -11.69
CA LYS A 115 -10.55 -8.80 -11.50
C LYS A 115 -10.28 -10.29 -11.61
N ILE A 116 -9.34 -10.67 -12.46
CA ILE A 116 -8.89 -12.06 -12.62
C ILE A 116 -7.39 -12.09 -12.33
N SER A 117 -6.99 -12.79 -11.26
CA SER A 117 -5.58 -13.00 -10.99
C SER A 117 -5.05 -14.17 -11.81
N ILE A 118 -3.94 -13.97 -12.52
CA ILE A 118 -3.24 -15.01 -13.27
C ILE A 118 -1.85 -15.17 -12.66
N VAL A 119 -1.58 -16.35 -12.13
CA VAL A 119 -0.31 -16.73 -11.51
C VAL A 119 0.13 -18.10 -12.03
N GLY A 120 1.44 -18.34 -12.08
CA GLY A 120 1.97 -19.63 -12.52
C GLY A 120 3.47 -19.77 -12.25
N THR A 121 4.05 -20.84 -12.78
CA THR A 121 5.47 -21.15 -12.62
C THR A 121 6.36 -20.10 -13.30
N ARG A 122 7.52 -19.79 -12.68
CA ARG A 122 8.53 -18.93 -13.29
C ARG A 122 9.27 -19.60 -14.45
N ASN A 123 9.20 -20.93 -14.52
CA ASN A 123 9.73 -21.74 -15.61
C ASN A 123 8.57 -22.39 -16.37
N ILE A 124 7.98 -21.62 -17.27
CA ILE A 124 6.82 -22.04 -18.06
C ILE A 124 7.23 -22.95 -19.22
N THR A 125 6.45 -24.00 -19.47
CA THR A 125 6.62 -24.85 -20.64
C THR A 125 6.04 -24.18 -21.90
N THR A 126 6.43 -24.63 -23.09
CA THR A 126 5.82 -24.14 -24.35
C THR A 126 4.30 -24.31 -24.35
N TYR A 127 3.81 -25.45 -23.85
CA TYR A 127 2.37 -25.69 -23.70
C TYR A 127 1.70 -24.67 -22.79
N GLY A 128 2.29 -24.38 -21.62
CA GLY A 128 1.74 -23.39 -20.69
C GLY A 128 1.68 -21.99 -21.32
N ARG A 129 2.68 -21.62 -22.12
CA ARG A 129 2.68 -20.33 -22.82
C ARG A 129 1.52 -20.22 -23.80
N ILE A 130 1.33 -21.24 -24.64
CA ILE A 130 0.21 -21.29 -25.60
C ILE A 130 -1.12 -21.18 -24.86
N PHE A 131 -1.29 -21.91 -23.75
CA PHE A 131 -2.51 -21.83 -22.96
C PHE A 131 -2.79 -20.42 -22.42
N ILE A 132 -1.77 -19.70 -21.91
CA ILE A 132 -1.94 -18.33 -21.41
C ILE A 132 -2.28 -17.37 -22.57
N GLU A 133 -1.68 -17.54 -23.74
CA GLU A 133 -2.02 -16.75 -24.94
C GLU A 133 -3.49 -16.97 -25.33
N GLU A 134 -3.94 -18.23 -25.39
CA GLU A 134 -5.34 -18.56 -25.71
C GLU A 134 -6.33 -18.04 -24.64
N LEU A 135 -5.99 -18.20 -23.36
CA LEU A 135 -6.81 -17.73 -22.25
C LEU A 135 -6.93 -16.20 -22.27
N THR A 136 -5.83 -15.49 -22.45
CA THR A 136 -5.85 -14.02 -22.48
C THR A 136 -6.60 -13.49 -23.69
N GLU A 137 -6.52 -14.15 -24.84
CA GLU A 137 -7.32 -13.82 -26.02
C GLU A 137 -8.82 -13.98 -25.75
N ALA A 138 -9.24 -15.10 -25.15
CA ALA A 138 -10.63 -15.35 -24.79
C ALA A 138 -11.18 -14.32 -23.78
N LEU A 139 -10.32 -13.79 -22.89
CA LEU A 139 -10.69 -12.79 -21.89
C LEU A 139 -10.82 -11.37 -22.45
N LYS A 140 -10.24 -11.03 -23.62
CA LYS A 140 -10.30 -9.66 -24.18
C LYS A 140 -11.71 -9.13 -24.39
N MET A 141 -12.63 -10.02 -24.79
CA MET A 141 -14.03 -9.67 -25.05
C MET A 141 -14.88 -9.57 -23.77
N GLN A 142 -14.31 -9.89 -22.61
CA GLN A 142 -14.98 -9.84 -21.33
C GLN A 142 -14.74 -8.49 -20.64
N ASN A 143 -15.70 -8.04 -19.83
CA ASN A 143 -15.53 -6.83 -19.02
C ASN A 143 -14.68 -7.09 -17.76
N CYS A 144 -13.44 -7.53 -17.97
CA CYS A 144 -12.48 -7.86 -16.91
C CYS A 144 -11.12 -7.19 -17.11
N ILE A 145 -10.32 -7.22 -16.04
CA ILE A 145 -8.89 -6.90 -16.03
C ILE A 145 -8.14 -8.09 -15.44
N THR A 146 -6.98 -8.39 -16.02
CA THR A 146 -6.06 -9.39 -15.48
C THR A 146 -5.08 -8.73 -14.51
N ILE A 147 -4.75 -9.42 -13.42
CA ILE A 147 -3.82 -8.97 -12.38
C ILE A 147 -2.72 -10.03 -12.24
N SER A 148 -1.46 -9.62 -12.32
CA SER A 148 -0.29 -10.50 -12.16
C SER A 148 0.86 -9.76 -11.47
N GLY A 149 1.88 -10.50 -11.04
CA GLY A 149 3.05 -9.98 -10.31
C GLY A 149 4.22 -9.55 -11.19
N LEU A 150 4.07 -9.54 -12.52
CA LEU A 150 5.14 -9.24 -13.49
C LEU A 150 6.40 -10.13 -13.32
N ALA A 151 6.23 -11.33 -12.74
CA ALA A 151 7.30 -12.30 -12.67
C ALA A 151 7.60 -12.86 -14.06
N LEU A 152 8.84 -13.30 -14.30
CA LEU A 152 9.16 -14.12 -15.47
C LEU A 152 8.36 -15.42 -15.41
N GLY A 153 7.89 -15.92 -16.56
CA GLY A 153 7.17 -17.19 -16.66
C GLY A 153 5.76 -17.01 -17.23
N ALA A 154 4.77 -17.44 -16.44
CA ALA A 154 3.34 -17.35 -16.74
C ALA A 154 2.77 -15.93 -16.72
#